data_AF-A0A1S3WPQ5-F1
#
_entry.id   AF-A0A1S3WPQ5-F1
#
_cell.length_a   1.000
_cell.length_b   1.000
_cell.length_c   1.000
_cell.angle_alpha   90.00
_cell.angle_beta   90.00
_cell.angle_gamma   90.00
#
_symmetry.space_group_name_H-M   'P 1'
#
loop_
_entity.id
_entity.type
_entity.pdbx_description
1 polymer ?
#
loop_
_entity_poly.entity_id
_entity_poly.type
_entity_poly.pdbx_seq_one_letter_code
_entity_poly.pdbx_strand_id
1 'polypeptide(L)'
;MGSGPSEALSPGLLLLSLLLLAPPGRPACPAPCACAGTRVDCGRRGLTEATLPHHFPPDTTELVLTGNNLTALPPGLLDALPELRAAHLSANPWRCDCGLLPLRWGALAAQLVLLALGLLHALLLALLLGRLRRLRARARHRPSLTAPLLAE
;
A
#
# COMPACT_ATOMS: atom_id res chain seq x y z
N MET A 1 -30.52 -71.98 -19.18
CA MET A 1 -31.12 -70.83 -18.46
C MET A 1 -30.07 -70.22 -17.57
N GLY A 2 -29.82 -68.92 -17.67
CA GLY A 2 -28.84 -68.20 -16.86
C GLY A 2 -28.99 -66.70 -17.07
N SER A 3 -30.17 -66.17 -16.73
CA SER A 3 -30.47 -64.74 -16.79
C SER A 3 -29.87 -64.08 -15.54
N GLY A 4 -28.71 -63.44 -15.70
CA GLY A 4 -28.09 -62.64 -14.64
C GLY A 4 -28.98 -61.43 -14.31
N PRO A 5 -29.01 -60.97 -13.04
CA PRO A 5 -29.79 -59.82 -12.64
C PRO A 5 -29.20 -58.55 -13.27
N SER A 6 -30.03 -57.79 -13.98
CA SER A 6 -29.72 -56.44 -14.40
C SER A 6 -29.68 -55.54 -13.17
N GLU A 7 -28.49 -55.30 -12.64
CA GLU A 7 -28.22 -54.32 -11.58
C GLU A 7 -28.49 -52.90 -12.14
N ALA A 8 -29.73 -52.43 -11.99
CA ALA A 8 -30.10 -51.07 -12.31
C ALA A 8 -29.47 -50.13 -11.27
N LEU A 9 -28.44 -49.38 -11.66
CA LEU A 9 -27.86 -48.34 -10.81
C LEU A 9 -28.97 -47.34 -10.45
N SER A 10 -29.28 -47.26 -9.16
CA SER A 10 -30.31 -46.36 -8.65
C SER A 10 -29.97 -44.91 -9.01
N PRO A 11 -30.97 -44.06 -9.30
CA PRO A 11 -30.75 -42.65 -9.66
C PRO A 11 -29.99 -41.87 -8.58
N GLY A 12 -30.08 -42.30 -7.32
CA GLY A 12 -29.29 -41.76 -6.21
C GLY A 12 -27.79 -42.05 -6.35
N LEU A 13 -27.41 -43.23 -6.85
CA LEU A 13 -26.00 -43.58 -7.10
C LEU A 13 -25.42 -42.77 -8.26
N LEU A 14 -26.22 -42.50 -9.29
CA LEU A 14 -25.85 -41.64 -10.42
C LEU A 14 -25.65 -40.19 -10.00
N LEU A 15 -26.54 -39.66 -9.15
CA LEU A 15 -26.43 -38.30 -8.60
C LEU A 15 -25.20 -38.15 -7.70
N LEU A 16 -24.92 -39.15 -6.86
CA LEU A 16 -23.74 -39.17 -6.00
C LEU A 16 -22.45 -39.24 -6.85
N SER A 17 -22.42 -40.10 -7.87
CA SER A 17 -21.30 -40.17 -8.83
C SER A 17 -21.08 -38.85 -9.58
N LEU A 18 -22.13 -38.07 -9.85
CA LEU A 18 -22.04 -36.78 -10.53
C LEU A 18 -21.46 -35.69 -9.60
N LEU A 19 -21.79 -35.72 -8.30
CA LEU A 19 -21.19 -34.83 -7.29
C LEU A 19 -19.70 -35.16 -7.06
N LEU A 20 -19.30 -36.43 -7.12
CA LEU A 20 -17.89 -36.82 -7.00
C LEU A 20 -17.04 -36.46 -8.24
N LEU A 21 -17.67 -36.29 -9.41
CA LEU A 21 -17.00 -35.85 -10.64
C LEU A 21 -16.99 -34.32 -10.82
N ALA A 22 -17.69 -33.57 -9.95
CA ALA A 22 -17.69 -32.13 -10.02
C ALA A 22 -16.28 -31.61 -9.67
N PRO A 23 -15.58 -30.94 -10.58
CA PRO A 23 -14.29 -30.34 -10.26
C PRO A 23 -14.47 -29.37 -9.08
N PRO A 24 -13.45 -29.21 -8.20
CA PRO A 24 -13.51 -28.22 -7.14
C PRO A 24 -13.90 -26.89 -7.77
N GLY A 25 -15.02 -26.33 -7.30
CA GLY A 25 -15.59 -25.12 -7.86
C GLY A 25 -14.53 -24.04 -7.86
N ARG A 26 -14.04 -23.69 -9.06
CA ARG A 26 -13.22 -22.49 -9.22
C ARG A 26 -14.03 -21.34 -8.62
N PRO A 27 -13.40 -20.42 -7.85
CA PRO A 27 -14.10 -19.25 -7.34
C PRO A 27 -14.90 -18.64 -8.48
N ALA A 28 -16.21 -18.53 -8.28
CA ALA A 28 -17.13 -18.27 -9.36
C ALA A 28 -16.78 -16.93 -10.00
N CYS A 29 -16.78 -16.90 -11.33
CA CYS A 29 -16.60 -15.66 -12.07
C CYS A 29 -17.69 -14.67 -11.62
N PRO A 30 -17.34 -13.42 -11.23
CA PRO A 30 -18.35 -12.46 -10.79
C PRO A 30 -19.40 -12.25 -11.88
N ALA A 31 -20.68 -12.22 -11.50
CA ALA A 31 -21.81 -12.11 -12.43
C ALA A 31 -21.70 -10.97 -13.47
N PRO A 32 -21.21 -9.75 -13.15
CA PRO A 32 -21.08 -8.70 -14.16
C PRO A 32 -19.87 -8.88 -15.09
N CYS A 33 -19.02 -9.89 -14.87
CA CYS A 33 -17.73 -10.04 -15.54
C CYS A 33 -17.69 -11.30 -16.42
N ALA A 34 -16.71 -11.35 -17.33
CA ALA A 34 -16.38 -12.51 -18.14
C ALA A 34 -14.96 -12.97 -17.78
N CYS A 35 -14.79 -14.26 -17.50
CA CYS A 35 -13.50 -14.81 -17.10
C CYS A 35 -12.94 -15.75 -18.17
N ALA A 36 -11.66 -15.62 -18.48
CA ALA A 36 -10.94 -16.48 -19.41
C ALA A 36 -9.57 -16.84 -18.82
N GLY A 37 -9.41 -18.08 -18.36
CA GLY A 37 -8.24 -18.46 -17.56
C GLY A 37 -8.20 -17.63 -16.27
N THR A 38 -7.07 -16.94 -16.06
CA THR A 38 -6.82 -16.03 -14.92
C THR A 38 -7.13 -14.56 -15.23
N ARG A 39 -7.70 -14.27 -16.41
CA ARG A 39 -8.13 -12.93 -16.81
C ARG A 39 -9.59 -12.72 -16.43
N VAL A 40 -9.88 -11.65 -15.71
CA VAL A 40 -11.24 -11.24 -15.33
C VAL A 40 -11.59 -9.93 -16.02
N ASP A 41 -12.56 -9.97 -16.93
CA ASP A 41 -12.99 -8.83 -17.73
C ASP A 41 -14.35 -8.29 -17.27
N CYS A 42 -14.30 -7.16 -16.56
CA CYS A 42 -15.45 -6.40 -16.08
C CYS A 42 -15.57 -5.05 -16.80
N GLY A 43 -14.95 -4.89 -17.97
CA GLY A 43 -14.91 -3.64 -18.71
C GLY A 43 -16.25 -3.26 -19.34
N ARG A 44 -16.54 -1.94 -19.38
CA ARG A 44 -17.73 -1.36 -20.03
C ARG A 44 -19.06 -1.95 -19.54
N ARG A 45 -19.19 -2.12 -18.22
CA ARG A 45 -20.40 -2.66 -17.57
C ARG A 45 -21.16 -1.63 -16.75
N GLY A 46 -20.75 -0.36 -16.79
CA GLY A 46 -21.38 0.70 -16.01
C GLY A 46 -21.18 0.54 -14.50
N LEU A 47 -20.11 -0.16 -14.07
CA LEU A 47 -19.86 -0.43 -12.66
C LEU A 47 -19.58 0.87 -11.91
N THR A 48 -20.23 1.00 -10.77
CA THR A 48 -19.98 1.99 -9.72
C THR A 48 -19.34 1.29 -8.51
N GLU A 49 -18.84 2.08 -7.56
CA GLU A 49 -18.24 1.57 -6.32
C GLU A 49 -19.21 0.65 -5.53
N ALA A 50 -20.51 0.94 -5.54
CA ALA A 50 -21.54 0.15 -4.86
C ALA A 50 -21.87 -1.18 -5.57
N THR A 51 -21.61 -1.28 -6.87
CA THR A 51 -21.96 -2.45 -7.70
C THR A 51 -20.75 -3.31 -8.07
N LEU A 52 -19.55 -2.85 -7.73
CA LEU A 52 -18.31 -3.57 -8.01
C LEU A 52 -18.26 -4.83 -7.14
N PRO A 53 -18.02 -6.03 -7.70
CA PRO A 53 -17.84 -7.24 -6.92
C PRO A 53 -16.70 -7.10 -5.92
N HIS A 54 -16.90 -7.57 -4.68
CA HIS A 54 -15.86 -7.57 -3.65
C HIS A 54 -15.01 -8.84 -3.65
N HIS A 55 -15.47 -9.88 -4.36
CA HIS A 55 -14.79 -11.17 -4.43
C HIS A 55 -14.46 -11.48 -5.88
N PHE A 56 -13.16 -11.65 -6.14
CA PHE A 56 -12.61 -12.10 -7.40
C PHE A 56 -11.86 -13.41 -7.19
N PRO A 57 -11.66 -14.23 -8.25
CA PRO A 57 -10.78 -15.40 -8.19
C PRO A 57 -9.38 -14.99 -7.68
N PRO A 58 -8.81 -15.66 -6.67
CA PRO A 58 -7.52 -15.29 -6.09
C PRO A 58 -6.34 -15.52 -7.03
N ASP A 59 -6.52 -16.38 -8.05
CA ASP A 59 -5.59 -16.64 -9.14
C ASP A 59 -5.68 -15.61 -10.28
N THR A 60 -6.44 -14.53 -10.12
CA THR A 60 -6.57 -13.48 -11.13
C THR A 60 -5.22 -12.80 -11.40
N THR A 61 -4.73 -12.90 -12.62
CA THR A 61 -3.47 -12.25 -13.06
C THR A 61 -3.71 -10.95 -13.83
N GLU A 62 -4.88 -10.81 -14.47
CA GLU A 62 -5.27 -9.61 -15.21
C GLU A 62 -6.71 -9.24 -14.87
N LEU A 63 -6.92 -8.01 -14.39
CA LEU A 63 -8.24 -7.47 -14.07
C LEU A 63 -8.57 -6.28 -14.97
N VAL A 64 -9.68 -6.35 -15.72
CA VAL A 64 -10.12 -5.28 -16.61
C VAL A 64 -11.35 -4.58 -16.02
N LEU A 65 -11.19 -3.32 -15.66
CA LEU A 65 -12.27 -2.45 -15.18
C LEU A 65 -12.44 -1.20 -16.07
N THR A 66 -11.89 -1.26 -17.28
CA THR A 66 -11.85 -0.13 -18.22
C THR A 66 -13.25 0.29 -18.66
N GLY A 67 -13.51 1.60 -18.72
CA GLY A 67 -14.77 2.12 -19.27
C GLY A 67 -15.97 1.96 -18.34
N ASN A 68 -15.78 2.02 -17.03
CA ASN A 68 -16.86 1.98 -16.03
C ASN A 68 -17.10 3.39 -15.43
N ASN A 69 -17.95 3.47 -14.41
CA ASN A 69 -18.30 4.71 -13.72
C ASN A 69 -17.69 4.75 -12.30
N LEU A 70 -16.47 4.25 -12.16
CA LEU A 70 -15.75 4.18 -10.89
C LEU A 70 -15.10 5.53 -10.58
N THR A 71 -15.40 6.07 -9.39
CA THR A 71 -14.75 7.28 -8.87
C THR A 71 -13.60 6.94 -7.93
N ALA A 72 -13.63 5.78 -7.29
CA ALA A 72 -12.58 5.21 -6.46
C ALA A 72 -12.64 3.69 -6.52
N LEU A 73 -11.57 3.02 -6.08
CA LEU A 73 -11.58 1.58 -5.85
C LEU A 73 -11.78 1.33 -4.35
N PRO A 74 -12.59 0.33 -3.96
CA PRO A 74 -12.67 -0.11 -2.58
C PRO A 74 -11.29 -0.45 -2.02
N PRO A 75 -10.99 -0.04 -0.77
CA PRO A 75 -9.70 -0.33 -0.15
C PRO A 75 -9.52 -1.85 -0.03
N GLY A 76 -8.30 -2.32 -0.30
CA GLY A 76 -7.97 -3.75 -0.22
C GLY A 76 -8.43 -4.61 -1.41
N LEU A 77 -9.15 -4.06 -2.39
CA LEU A 77 -9.65 -4.84 -3.52
C LEU A 77 -8.52 -5.43 -4.37
N LEU A 78 -7.48 -4.64 -4.65
CA LEU A 78 -6.30 -5.13 -5.38
C LEU A 78 -5.37 -5.95 -4.48
N ASP A 79 -5.28 -5.60 -3.19
CA ASP A 79 -4.46 -6.33 -2.22
C ASP A 79 -4.98 -7.77 -1.98
N ALA A 80 -6.28 -8.00 -2.17
CA ALA A 80 -6.91 -9.31 -2.11
C ALA A 80 -6.58 -10.22 -3.31
N LEU A 81 -5.82 -9.74 -4.30
CA LEU A 81 -5.44 -10.49 -5.50
C LEU A 81 -3.92 -10.66 -5.57
N PRO A 82 -3.36 -11.68 -4.88
CA PRO A 82 -1.91 -11.84 -4.72
C PRO A 82 -1.18 -12.13 -6.04
N GLU A 83 -1.86 -12.75 -7.02
CA GLU A 83 -1.28 -13.10 -8.32
C GLU A 83 -1.46 -12.00 -9.39
N LEU A 84 -2.04 -10.84 -9.02
CA LEU A 84 -2.39 -9.80 -9.97
C LEU A 84 -1.13 -9.14 -10.57
N ARG A 85 -1.02 -9.19 -11.89
CA ARG A 85 0.11 -8.61 -12.65
C ARG A 85 -0.27 -7.35 -13.40
N ALA A 86 -1.53 -7.25 -13.82
CA ALA A 86 -2.03 -6.11 -14.59
C ALA A 86 -3.47 -5.75 -14.19
N ALA A 87 -3.74 -4.44 -14.04
CA ALA A 87 -5.07 -3.90 -13.81
C ALA A 87 -5.36 -2.78 -14.81
N HIS A 88 -6.40 -2.94 -15.64
CA HIS A 88 -6.78 -1.97 -16.66
C HIS A 88 -7.91 -1.08 -16.15
N LEU A 89 -7.54 0.09 -15.62
CA LEU A 89 -8.43 1.01 -14.90
C LEU A 89 -8.83 2.26 -15.72
N SER A 90 -8.41 2.36 -16.97
CA SER A 90 -8.63 3.57 -17.80
C SER A 90 -10.10 3.84 -18.10
N ALA A 91 -10.41 5.04 -18.59
CA ALA A 91 -11.77 5.46 -18.94
C ALA A 91 -12.79 5.31 -17.79
N ASN A 92 -12.41 5.74 -16.60
CA ASN A 92 -13.28 5.88 -15.44
C ASN A 92 -13.16 7.32 -14.89
N PRO A 93 -14.21 7.91 -14.30
CA PRO A 93 -14.19 9.25 -13.73
C PRO A 93 -13.49 9.29 -12.36
N TRP A 94 -12.21 8.89 -12.33
CA TRP A 94 -11.45 8.81 -11.09
C TRP A 94 -11.43 10.14 -10.35
N ARG A 95 -11.85 10.10 -9.09
CA ARG A 95 -11.80 11.25 -8.20
C ARG A 95 -10.38 11.37 -7.68
N CYS A 96 -9.59 12.22 -8.32
CA CYS A 96 -8.29 12.63 -7.82
C CYS A 96 -8.46 13.70 -6.73
N ASP A 97 -9.03 13.31 -5.58
CA ASP A 97 -9.07 14.18 -4.41
C ASP A 97 -7.80 14.02 -3.55
N CYS A 98 -7.66 14.92 -2.58
CA CYS A 98 -6.51 14.99 -1.70
C CYS A 98 -6.48 13.89 -0.61
N GLY A 99 -7.22 12.79 -0.74
CA GLY A 99 -7.22 11.66 0.21
C GLY A 99 -5.87 10.95 0.37
N LEU A 100 -4.88 11.22 -0.49
CA LEU A 100 -3.48 10.79 -0.39
C LEU A 100 -2.60 11.68 0.51
N LEU A 101 -3.21 12.59 1.27
CA LEU A 101 -2.52 13.54 2.16
C LEU A 101 -1.57 12.95 3.23
N PRO A 102 -1.68 11.69 3.71
CA PRO A 102 -0.70 11.15 4.66
C PRO A 102 0.75 11.23 4.16
N LEU A 103 0.97 11.18 2.84
CA LEU A 103 2.32 11.22 2.25
C LEU A 103 2.86 12.65 2.06
N ARG A 104 1.99 13.64 1.85
CA ARG A 104 2.40 15.05 1.62
C ARG A 104 2.62 15.83 2.92
N TRP A 105 1.81 15.58 3.95
CA TRP A 105 2.06 16.17 5.27
C TRP A 105 3.30 15.57 5.94
N GLY A 106 3.60 14.29 5.71
CA GLY A 106 4.82 13.66 6.21
C GLY A 106 6.08 14.36 5.72
N ALA A 107 6.11 14.74 4.44
CA ALA A 107 7.22 15.51 3.87
C ALA A 107 7.34 16.92 4.47
N LEU A 108 6.23 17.65 4.63
CA LEU A 108 6.23 18.99 5.23
C LEU A 108 6.60 18.95 6.72
N ALA A 109 6.10 17.96 7.47
CA ALA A 109 6.43 17.75 8.87
C ALA A 109 7.92 17.41 9.04
N ALA A 110 8.47 16.53 8.20
CA ALA A 110 9.90 16.20 8.19
C ALA A 110 10.76 17.44 7.90
N GLN A 111 10.35 18.27 6.93
CA GLN A 111 11.04 19.53 6.61
C GLN A 111 11.04 20.50 7.80
N LEU A 112 9.91 20.64 8.50
CA LEU A 112 9.79 21.51 9.69
C LEU A 112 10.64 21.01 10.87
N VAL A 113 10.69 19.69 11.10
CA VAL A 113 11.53 19.10 12.16
C VAL A 113 13.02 19.32 11.88
N LEU A 114 13.47 19.13 10.62
CA LEU A 114 14.85 19.37 10.23
C LEU A 114 15.25 20.84 10.38
N LEU A 115 14.37 21.77 9.98
CA LEU A 115 14.59 23.20 10.16
C LEU A 115 14.71 23.57 11.65
N ALA A 116 13.82 23.05 12.51
CA ALA A 116 13.86 23.29 13.95
C ALA A 116 15.15 22.75 14.59
N LEU A 117 15.57 21.53 14.23
CA LEU A 117 16.83 20.96 14.71
C LEU A 117 18.05 21.77 14.25
N GLY A 118 18.05 22.23 13.00
CA GLY A 118 19.09 23.10 12.45
C GLY A 118 19.20 24.43 13.18
N LEU A 119 18.08 25.10 13.43
CA LEU A 119 18.03 26.35 14.20
C LEU A 119 18.50 26.16 15.64
N LEU A 120 18.09 25.08 16.30
CA LEU A 120 18.54 24.74 17.64
C LEU A 120 20.06 24.52 17.69
N HIS A 121 20.59 23.79 16.71
CA HIS A 121 22.03 23.52 16.61
C HIS A 121 22.83 24.81 16.38
N ALA A 122 22.37 25.68 15.47
CA ALA A 122 22.99 26.98 15.22
C ALA A 122 22.98 27.90 16.45
N LEU A 123 21.86 27.93 17.18
CA LEU A 123 21.75 28.69 18.43
C LEU A 123 22.72 28.18 19.49
N LEU A 124 22.82 26.86 19.67
CA LEU A 124 23.75 26.24 20.61
C LEU A 124 25.21 26.60 20.26
N LEU A 125 25.59 26.48 18.99
CA LEU A 125 26.92 26.87 18.50
C LEU A 125 27.21 28.35 18.76
N ALA A 126 26.27 29.24 18.47
CA ALA A 126 26.41 30.67 18.71
C ALA A 126 26.61 30.98 20.20
N LEU A 127 25.83 30.32 21.07
CA LEU A 127 25.95 30.47 22.53
C LEU A 127 27.29 29.94 23.05
N LEU A 128 27.74 28.78 22.58
CA LEU A 128 29.02 28.18 22.95
C LEU A 128 30.20 29.03 22.48
N LEU A 129 30.20 29.47 21.22
CA LEU A 129 31.21 30.38 20.69
C LEU A 129 31.20 31.71 21.43
N GLY A 130 30.02 32.24 21.76
CA GLY A 130 29.88 33.46 22.56
C GLY A 130 30.42 33.28 23.99
N ARG A 131 30.21 32.12 24.62
CA ARG A 131 30.81 31.78 25.92
C ARG A 131 32.33 31.67 25.80
N LEU A 132 32.85 30.95 24.80
CA LEU A 132 34.30 30.80 24.57
C LEU A 132 34.97 32.15 24.27
N ARG A 133 34.37 33.00 23.44
CA ARG A 133 34.86 34.37 23.18
C ARG A 133 34.92 35.19 24.46
N ARG A 134 33.88 35.13 25.31
CA ARG A 134 33.85 35.80 26.62
C ARG A 134 34.92 35.27 27.57
N LEU A 135 35.10 33.95 27.65
CA LEU A 135 36.14 33.32 28.47
C LEU A 135 37.55 33.70 27.98
N ARG A 136 37.79 33.71 26.66
CA ARG A 136 39.05 34.16 26.06
C ARG A 136 39.30 35.66 26.30
N ALA A 137 38.28 36.51 26.22
CA ALA A 137 38.41 37.94 26.54
C ALA A 137 38.79 38.14 28.02
N ARG A 138 38.14 37.42 28.93
CA ARG A 138 38.48 37.42 30.37
C ARG A 138 39.89 36.88 30.65
N ALA A 139 40.31 35.84 29.93
CA ALA A 139 41.66 35.28 30.05
C ALA A 139 42.74 36.23 29.50
N ARG A 140 42.47 36.94 28.40
CA ARG A 140 43.37 37.98 27.84
C ARG A 140 43.49 39.23 28.72
N HIS A 141 42.48 39.53 29.52
CA HIS A 141 42.51 40.61 30.50
C HIS A 141 43.00 40.18 31.88
N ARG A 142 43.39 38.91 32.08
CA ARG A 142 44.14 38.52 33.26
C ARG A 142 45.60 38.95 33.04
N PRO A 143 46.16 39.89 33.82
CA PRO A 143 47.52 40.33 33.65
C PRO A 143 48.48 39.16 33.87
N SER A 144 49.52 39.09 33.04
CA SER A 144 50.63 38.15 33.14
C SER A 144 51.39 38.36 34.45
N LEU A 145 51.03 37.62 35.50
CA LEU A 145 51.91 37.41 36.66
C LEU A 145 52.94 36.35 36.27
N THR A 146 53.87 36.71 35.39
CA THR A 146 55.11 35.97 35.15
C THR A 146 56.08 36.87 34.40
N ALA A 147 57.07 37.42 35.11
CA ALA A 147 58.50 37.39 34.79
C ALA A 147 59.28 38.01 36.00
N PRO A 148 60.61 37.85 36.12
CA PRO A 148 61.23 37.00 37.14
C PRO A 148 62.23 37.72 38.07
N LEU A 149 62.67 36.96 39.09
CA LEU A 149 63.95 36.94 39.83
C LEU A 149 64.98 38.09 39.73
N LEU A 150 65.53 38.43 40.92
CA LEU A 150 66.90 38.87 41.25
C LEU A 150 67.47 40.17 40.64
N ALA A 151 67.86 41.08 41.54
CA ALA A 151 68.94 42.10 41.50
C ALA A 151 68.46 43.29 42.35
N GLU A 152 69.15 43.81 43.36
CA GLU A 152 70.51 43.65 43.89
C GLU A 152 70.43 43.88 45.42
#